data_AF-A0A3D3UTF2-F1
#
_entry.id   AF-A0A3D3UTF2-F1
#
_cell.length_a   1.000
_cell.length_b   1.000
_cell.length_c   1.000
_cell.angle_alpha   90.00
_cell.angle_beta   90.00
_cell.angle_gamma   90.00
#
_symmetry.space_group_name_H-M   'P 1'
#
loop_
_entity.id
_entity.type
_entity.pdbx_description
1 polymer ?
#
loop_
_entity_poly.entity_id
_entity_poly.type
_entity_poly.pdbx_seq_one_letter_code
_entity_poly.pdbx_strand_id
1 'polypeptide(L)'
;MIGHPNNTTQEKAWLHFYMPVILCMTILAWIPDVSAAELSTGKTPYTIVDTAQIRFYSNNAEIEYPKAGAAFFGQDARYAGNKPAYKDNADGTVTDLNTGLMWQSDP
;
A
#
# COMPACT_ATOMS: atom_id res chain seq x y z
N MET A 1 -31.57 -9.91 -63.58
CA MET A 1 -31.11 -11.04 -62.75
C MET A 1 -30.47 -10.46 -61.49
N ILE A 2 -31.22 -10.33 -60.41
CA ILE A 2 -30.70 -9.98 -59.09
C ILE A 2 -31.01 -11.20 -58.22
N GLY A 3 -29.97 -11.94 -57.82
CA GLY A 3 -30.13 -13.16 -57.05
C GLY A 3 -30.73 -12.85 -55.69
N HIS A 4 -31.84 -13.51 -55.34
CA HIS A 4 -32.38 -13.48 -53.99
C HIS A 4 -31.34 -14.14 -53.06
N PRO A 5 -30.83 -13.45 -52.02
CA PRO A 5 -29.89 -14.08 -51.10
C PRO A 5 -30.57 -15.26 -50.42
N ASN A 6 -29.91 -16.43 -50.47
CA ASN A 6 -30.46 -17.64 -49.87
C ASN A 6 -30.43 -17.56 -48.33
N ASN A 7 -31.36 -18.25 -47.67
CA ASN A 7 -31.47 -18.30 -46.22
C ASN A 7 -30.16 -18.74 -45.53
N THR A 8 -29.35 -19.53 -46.23
CA THR A 8 -28.07 -20.06 -45.76
C THR A 8 -27.02 -18.96 -45.59
N THR A 9 -27.04 -17.91 -46.41
CA THR A 9 -26.18 -16.73 -46.25
C THR A 9 -26.62 -15.86 -45.07
N GLN A 10 -27.93 -15.74 -44.84
CA GLN A 10 -28.46 -15.04 -43.68
C GLN A 10 -28.10 -15.76 -42.38
N GLU A 11 -28.39 -17.07 -42.26
CA GLU A 11 -28.10 -17.87 -41.06
C GLU A 11 -26.61 -17.89 -40.68
N LYS A 12 -25.72 -17.93 -41.68
CA LYS A 12 -24.27 -17.80 -41.45
C LYS A 12 -23.87 -16.40 -40.95
N ALA A 13 -24.56 -15.36 -41.38
CA ALA A 13 -24.38 -14.00 -40.84
C ALA A 13 -24.86 -13.91 -39.38
N TRP A 14 -26.01 -14.50 -39.04
CA TRP A 14 -26.49 -14.62 -37.66
C TRP A 14 -25.49 -15.37 -36.75
N LEU A 15 -25.00 -16.53 -37.21
CA LEU A 15 -24.08 -17.39 -36.46
C LEU A 15 -22.66 -16.83 -36.30
N HIS A 16 -22.11 -16.09 -37.27
CA HIS A 16 -20.72 -15.64 -37.21
C HIS A 16 -20.54 -14.19 -36.78
N PHE A 17 -21.53 -13.30 -36.96
CA PHE A 17 -21.43 -11.90 -36.54
C PHE A 17 -22.11 -11.63 -35.20
N TYR A 18 -23.27 -12.25 -34.93
CA TYR A 18 -24.07 -11.90 -33.77
C TYR A 18 -23.86 -12.83 -32.58
N MET A 19 -23.67 -14.15 -32.79
CA MET A 19 -23.38 -15.09 -31.71
C MET A 19 -22.11 -14.78 -30.89
N PRO A 20 -20.94 -14.45 -31.47
CA PRO A 20 -19.76 -14.14 -30.65
C PRO A 20 -19.93 -12.83 -29.87
N VAL A 21 -20.70 -11.87 -30.39
CA VAL A 21 -20.98 -10.59 -29.73
C VAL A 21 -21.96 -10.77 -28.57
N ILE A 22 -23.03 -11.56 -28.76
CA ILE A 22 -24.01 -11.87 -27.71
C ILE A 22 -23.35 -12.72 -26.62
N LEU A 23 -22.55 -13.71 -26.99
CA LEU A 23 -21.78 -14.53 -26.04
C LEU A 23 -20.82 -13.65 -25.21
N CYS A 24 -20.09 -12.74 -25.86
CA CYS A 24 -19.21 -11.79 -25.18
C CYS A 24 -19.97 -10.88 -24.20
N MET A 25 -21.13 -10.34 -24.59
CA MET A 25 -21.97 -9.51 -23.72
C MET A 25 -22.52 -10.28 -22.51
N THR A 26 -22.86 -11.57 -22.66
CA THR A 26 -23.28 -12.40 -21.53
C THR A 26 -22.13 -12.76 -20.58
N ILE A 27 -20.91 -12.93 -21.10
CA ILE A 27 -19.72 -13.22 -20.29
C ILE A 27 -19.32 -11.96 -19.50
N LEU A 28 -19.36 -10.78 -20.10
CA LEU A 28 -19.06 -9.49 -19.43
C LEU A 28 -20.05 -9.14 -18.30
N ALA A 29 -21.28 -9.64 -18.36
CA ALA A 29 -22.31 -9.39 -17.34
C ALA A 29 -22.21 -10.30 -16.10
N TRP A 30 -21.36 -11.34 -16.14
CA TRP A 30 -21.20 -12.31 -15.03
C TRP A 30 -19.80 -12.29 -14.40
N ILE A 31 -18.95 -11.35 -14.78
CA ILE A 31 -17.70 -11.09 -14.07
C ILE A 31 -18.08 -10.34 -12.78
N PRO A 32 -17.92 -10.94 -11.58
CA PRO A 32 -18.01 -10.17 -10.35
C PRO A 32 -16.95 -9.06 -10.41
N ASP A 33 -17.30 -7.86 -9.95
CA ASP A 33 -16.36 -6.74 -9.83
C ASP A 33 -15.08 -7.24 -9.12
N VAL A 34 -14.00 -7.40 -9.89
CA VAL A 34 -12.69 -7.73 -9.32
C VAL A 34 -12.16 -6.42 -8.75
N SER A 35 -12.56 -6.15 -7.51
CA SER A 35 -12.06 -5.01 -6.77
C SER A 35 -10.57 -5.22 -6.49
N ALA A 36 -9.71 -4.35 -7.02
CA ALA A 36 -8.25 -4.38 -6.82
C ALA A 36 -7.81 -3.88 -5.43
N ALA A 37 -8.70 -3.90 -4.45
CA ALA A 37 -8.48 -3.27 -3.15
C ALA A 37 -8.38 -4.31 -2.03
N GLU A 38 -7.41 -5.22 -2.14
CA GLU A 38 -6.79 -5.80 -0.94
C GLU A 38 -5.52 -5.01 -0.67
N LEU A 39 -5.68 -3.80 -0.11
CA LEU A 39 -4.57 -3.11 0.51
C LEU A 39 -4.16 -3.96 1.71
N SER A 40 -3.12 -4.79 1.52
CA SER A 40 -2.36 -5.33 2.64
C SER A 40 -1.83 -4.12 3.42
N THR A 41 -2.55 -3.73 4.48
CA THR A 41 -1.96 -2.98 5.59
C THR A 41 -0.89 -3.89 6.15
N GLY A 42 0.30 -3.83 5.53
CA GLY A 42 1.44 -4.67 5.84
C GLY A 42 1.91 -4.38 7.24
N LYS A 43 1.25 -5.02 8.22
CA LYS A 43 1.70 -5.03 9.61
C LYS A 43 3.02 -5.77 9.59
N THR A 44 4.10 -5.04 9.85
CA THR A 44 5.42 -5.64 10.00
C THR A 44 5.36 -6.68 11.14
N PRO A 45 6.05 -7.82 11.01
CA PRO A 45 6.07 -8.84 12.06
C PRO A 45 6.85 -8.39 13.31
N TYR A 46 7.46 -7.19 13.27
CA TYR A 46 8.24 -6.59 14.34
C TYR A 46 7.75 -5.17 14.63
N THR A 47 7.96 -4.73 15.87
CA THR A 47 7.71 -3.36 16.33
C THR A 47 8.80 -2.43 15.81
N ILE A 48 8.41 -1.27 15.28
CA ILE A 48 9.33 -0.18 14.95
C ILE A 48 9.22 0.86 16.07
N VAL A 49 10.36 1.17 16.70
CA VAL A 49 10.46 2.18 17.75
C VAL A 49 10.73 3.55 17.11
N ASP A 50 10.10 4.58 17.66
CA ASP A 50 10.28 5.98 17.29
C ASP A 50 11.69 6.46 17.68
N THR A 51 12.24 7.46 16.98
CA THR A 51 13.54 8.04 17.35
C THR A 51 13.46 8.97 18.55
N ALA A 52 12.24 9.33 18.98
CA ALA A 52 11.97 10.38 19.98
C ALA A 52 12.48 11.77 19.57
N GLN A 53 12.75 12.00 18.28
CA GLN A 53 12.97 13.34 17.77
C GLN A 53 11.65 14.13 17.89
N ILE A 54 11.66 15.27 18.58
CA ILE A 54 10.46 16.12 18.78
C ILE A 54 10.65 17.54 18.25
N ARG A 55 11.82 17.84 17.67
CA ARG A 55 12.21 19.15 17.15
C ARG A 55 12.51 19.02 15.65
N PHE A 56 12.31 20.10 14.90
CA PHE A 56 12.57 20.17 13.47
C PHE A 56 13.85 20.96 13.21
N TYR A 57 14.65 20.55 12.23
CA TYR A 57 15.92 21.19 11.92
C TYR A 57 16.04 21.55 10.43
N SER A 58 16.75 22.65 10.16
CA SER A 58 17.32 22.97 8.85
C SER A 58 18.77 22.45 8.78
N ASN A 59 19.56 22.93 7.82
CA ASN A 59 20.98 22.61 7.74
C ASN A 59 21.80 23.09 8.95
N ASN A 60 21.32 24.06 9.73
CA ASN A 60 22.12 24.74 10.75
C ASN A 60 21.33 25.35 11.93
N ALA A 61 20.01 25.16 12.00
CA ALA A 61 19.21 25.65 13.12
C ALA A 61 18.00 24.75 13.38
N GLU A 62 17.45 24.83 14.59
CA GLU A 62 16.09 24.37 14.88
C GLU A 62 15.08 25.31 14.22
N ILE A 63 13.98 24.78 13.69
CA ILE A 63 12.95 25.50 12.95
C ILE A 63 11.55 25.05 13.39
N GLU A 64 10.53 25.80 13.01
CA GLU A 64 9.14 25.34 13.08
C GLU A 64 8.87 24.22 12.06
N TYR A 65 7.77 23.47 12.27
CA TYR A 65 7.38 22.40 11.35
C TYR A 65 7.20 22.93 9.92
N PRO A 66 7.97 22.44 8.93
CA PRO A 66 7.86 22.91 7.56
C PRO A 66 6.49 22.59 6.95
N LYS A 67 6.02 23.47 6.06
CA LYS A 67 4.79 23.23 5.28
C LYS A 67 5.01 22.11 4.26
N ALA A 68 3.93 21.42 3.88
CA ALA A 68 3.97 20.43 2.82
C ALA A 68 4.60 21.00 1.53
N GLY A 69 5.56 20.26 0.97
CA GLY A 69 6.30 20.66 -0.23
C GLY A 69 7.45 21.65 0.00
N ALA A 70 7.64 22.17 1.22
CA ALA A 70 8.81 22.97 1.56
C ALA A 70 10.05 22.11 1.80
N ALA A 71 11.23 22.72 1.73
CA ALA A 71 12.46 22.08 2.17
C ALA A 71 12.33 21.60 3.64
N PHE A 72 13.00 20.49 3.96
CA PHE A 72 12.98 19.87 5.30
C PHE A 72 11.61 19.34 5.78
N PHE A 73 10.59 19.31 4.91
CA PHE A 73 9.32 18.65 5.20
C PHE A 73 9.48 17.13 5.33
N GLY A 74 8.77 16.52 6.27
CA GLY A 74 8.75 15.06 6.46
C GLY A 74 9.78 14.51 7.45
N GLN A 75 10.36 15.35 8.31
CA GLN A 75 11.18 14.91 9.44
C GLN A 75 10.39 14.04 10.43
N ASP A 76 11.12 13.19 11.15
CA ASP A 76 10.55 12.20 12.07
C ASP A 76 9.69 12.84 13.16
N ALA A 77 10.08 14.02 13.66
CA ALA A 77 9.33 14.79 14.67
C ALA A 77 7.88 15.12 14.32
N ARG A 78 7.46 14.91 13.07
CA ARG A 78 6.06 15.05 12.66
C ARG A 78 5.22 13.82 12.97
N TYR A 79 5.82 12.65 12.99
CA TYR A 79 5.15 11.36 13.11
C TYR A 79 5.10 10.95 14.58
N ALA A 80 4.01 10.27 14.95
CA ALA A 80 3.88 9.66 16.25
C ALA A 80 4.14 8.16 16.10
N GLY A 81 5.21 7.67 16.72
CA GLY A 81 5.54 6.25 16.79
C GLY A 81 5.50 5.70 18.21
N ASN A 82 6.01 4.47 18.36
CA ASN A 82 6.18 3.85 19.67
C ASN A 82 7.35 4.54 20.39
N LYS A 83 7.05 5.32 21.44
CA LYS A 83 8.09 6.01 22.23
C LYS A 83 9.12 5.00 22.75
N PRO A 84 10.43 5.31 22.70
CA PRO A 84 11.45 4.46 23.28
C PRO A 84 11.17 4.12 24.75
N ALA A 85 11.35 2.84 25.09
CA ALA A 85 11.14 2.34 26.44
C ALA A 85 12.23 1.30 26.74
N TYR A 86 13.17 1.64 27.63
CA TYR A 86 14.32 0.81 27.94
C TYR A 86 14.34 0.45 29.43
N LYS A 87 14.82 -0.76 29.73
CA LYS A 87 15.05 -1.26 31.08
C LYS A 87 16.50 -1.72 31.20
N ASP A 88 17.25 -1.11 32.12
CA ASP A 88 18.54 -1.62 32.55
C ASP A 88 18.35 -2.92 33.36
N ASN A 89 19.12 -3.96 33.02
CA ASN A 89 19.07 -5.26 33.68
C ASN A 89 20.11 -5.40 34.81
N ALA A 90 20.99 -4.40 35.01
CA ALA A 90 22.05 -4.37 36.02
C ALA A 90 23.10 -5.51 35.90
N ASP A 91 23.21 -6.11 34.72
CA ASP A 91 24.17 -7.17 34.38
C ASP A 91 25.04 -6.83 33.17
N GLY A 92 25.06 -5.56 32.76
CA GLY A 92 25.73 -5.09 31.55
C GLY A 92 24.87 -5.17 30.29
N THR A 93 23.55 -5.37 30.44
CA THR A 93 22.59 -5.38 29.32
C THR A 93 21.40 -4.45 29.55
N VAL A 94 20.78 -4.02 28.44
CA VAL A 94 19.57 -3.19 28.41
C VAL A 94 18.52 -3.86 27.55
N THR A 95 17.31 -4.00 28.09
CA THR A 95 16.13 -4.51 27.37
C THR A 95 15.35 -3.36 26.73
N ASP A 96 15.09 -3.43 25.43
CA ASP A 96 14.08 -2.61 24.75
C ASP A 96 12.69 -3.24 24.95
N LEU A 97 11.83 -2.55 25.69
CA LEU A 97 10.50 -3.03 26.07
C LEU A 97 9.49 -3.02 24.91
N ASN A 98 9.76 -2.29 23.83
CA ASN A 98 8.89 -2.25 22.66
C ASN A 98 9.13 -3.43 21.71
N THR A 99 10.40 -3.84 21.58
CA THR A 99 10.82 -4.90 20.63
C THR A 99 11.09 -6.24 21.33
N GLY A 100 11.37 -6.22 22.63
CA GLY A 100 11.84 -7.39 23.37
C GLY A 100 13.30 -7.74 23.11
N LEU A 101 14.03 -6.91 22.33
CA LEU A 101 15.45 -7.11 22.07
C LEU A 101 16.29 -6.66 23.27
N MET A 102 17.46 -7.26 23.41
CA MET A 102 18.42 -6.96 24.47
C MET A 102 19.76 -6.55 23.85
N TRP A 103 20.36 -5.50 24.39
CA TRP A 103 21.59 -4.89 23.91
C TRP A 103 22.64 -4.84 25.02
N GLN A 104 23.92 -4.88 24.65
CA GLN A 104 25.02 -4.65 25.57
C GLN A 104 25.02 -3.17 25.99
N SER A 105 25.17 -2.88 27.29
CA SER A 105 25.45 -1.52 27.75
C SER A 105 26.95 -1.22 27.60
N ASP A 106 27.29 0.04 27.32
CA ASP A 106 28.68 0.48 27.45
C ASP A 106 29.15 0.35 28.92
N PRO A 107 30.44 0.04 29.17
CA PRO A 107 31.02 -0.08 30.51
C PRO A 107 31.00 1.21 31.35
#